data_AF-A0A933RS05-F1
#
_entry.id   AF-A0A933RS05-F1
#
_cell.length_a   1.000
_cell.length_b   1.000
_cell.length_c   1.000
_cell.angle_alpha   90.00
_cell.angle_beta   90.00
_cell.angle_gamma   90.00
#
_symmetry.space_group_name_H-M   'P 1'
#
loop_
_entity.id
_entity.type
_entity.pdbx_description
1 polymer ?
#
loop_
_entity_poly.entity_id
_entity_poly.type
_entity_poly.pdbx_seq_one_letter_code
_entity_poly.pdbx_strand_id
1 'polypeptide(L)'
;VKRPFITLGFTCFLLLIPLAITSTNAMVRRLGGRNWQRLHRLVYFIGIGGVVHFLWLVKSDITQPLIYGVILAALLGFRLWDRRRQQTAAAPAMR
;
A
#
# COMPACT_ATOMS: atom_id res chain seq x y z
N VAL A 1 0.44 8.35 25.94
CA VAL A 1 0.68 7.19 25.05
C VAL A 1 2.17 6.85 25.07
N LYS A 2 2.58 5.71 25.64
CA LYS A 2 4.00 5.42 25.96
C LYS A 2 4.79 4.67 24.86
N ARG A 3 4.15 4.09 23.83
CA ARG A 3 4.81 3.37 22.71
C ARG A 3 4.00 3.41 21.40
N PRO A 4 3.98 4.54 20.65
CA PRO A 4 3.16 4.73 19.44
C PRO A 4 3.47 3.76 18.28
N PHE A 5 4.64 3.11 18.31
CA PHE A 5 5.14 2.19 17.30
C PHE A 5 4.37 0.86 17.26
N ILE A 6 4.03 0.31 18.43
CA ILE A 6 3.30 -0.96 18.53
C ILE A 6 1.87 -0.78 18.02
N THR A 7 1.22 0.33 18.37
CA THR A 7 -0.12 0.65 17.88
C THR A 7 -0.16 0.82 16.37
N LEU A 8 0.85 1.45 15.76
CA LEU A 8 0.89 1.63 14.31
C LEU A 8 0.98 0.29 13.57
N GLY A 9 1.88 -0.59 14.01
CA GLY A 9 2.03 -1.94 13.44
C GLY A 9 0.77 -2.78 13.63
N PHE A 10 0.17 -2.72 14.82
CA PHE A 10 -1.08 -3.43 15.12
C PHE A 10 -2.26 -2.94 14.27
N THR A 11 -2.41 -1.62 14.09
CA THR A 11 -3.43 -1.07 13.19
C THR A 11 -3.21 -1.50 11.74
N CYS A 12 -1.96 -1.49 11.26
CA CYS A 12 -1.64 -1.98 9.91
C CYS A 12 -1.99 -3.47 9.74
N PHE A 13 -1.68 -4.30 10.74
CA PHE A 13 -2.04 -5.72 10.75
C PHE A 13 -3.56 -5.93 10.74
N LEU A 14 -4.30 -5.20 11.55
CA LEU A 14 -5.77 -5.27 11.56
C LEU A 14 -6.37 -4.85 10.21
N LEU A 15 -5.79 -3.86 9.53
CA LEU A 15 -6.23 -3.44 8.20
C LEU A 15 -5.92 -4.47 7.10
N LEU A 16 -4.94 -5.36 7.29
CA LEU A 16 -4.66 -6.45 6.35
C LEU A 16 -5.73 -7.54 6.36
N ILE A 17 -6.39 -7.78 7.50
CA ILE A 17 -7.44 -8.81 7.65
C ILE A 17 -8.59 -8.61 6.65
N PRO A 18 -9.28 -7.46 6.59
CA PRO A 18 -10.37 -7.26 5.63
C PRO A 18 -9.87 -7.28 4.18
N LEU A 19 -8.63 -6.86 3.91
CA LEU A 19 -8.04 -6.96 2.57
C LEU A 19 -7.82 -8.41 2.14
N ALA A 20 -7.32 -9.26 3.04
CA ALA A 20 -7.13 -10.67 2.78
C ALA A 20 -8.46 -11.38 2.51
N ILE A 21 -9.48 -11.10 3.35
CA ILE A 21 -10.83 -11.66 3.17
C ILE A 21 -11.43 -11.22 1.83
N THR A 22 -11.30 -9.92 1.49
CA THR A 22 -11.80 -9.35 0.22
C THR A 22 -10.94 -9.70 -1.00
N SER A 23 -9.87 -10.48 -0.86
CA SER A 23 -9.01 -10.93 -1.97
C SER A 23 -9.62 -12.09 -2.78
N THR A 24 -10.75 -12.64 -2.35
CA THR A 24 -11.44 -13.74 -3.05
C THR A 24 -12.25 -13.22 -4.24
N ASN A 25 -12.14 -13.88 -5.41
CA ASN A 25 -12.88 -13.52 -6.63
C ASN A 25 -14.40 -13.39 -6.41
N ALA A 26 -14.98 -14.22 -5.54
CA ALA A 26 -16.39 -14.15 -5.15
C ALA A 26 -16.75 -12.82 -4.47
N MET A 27 -15.88 -12.29 -3.61
CA MET A 27 -16.10 -11.02 -2.93
C MET A 27 -15.87 -9.82 -3.84
N VAL A 28 -14.90 -9.88 -4.76
CA VAL A 28 -14.70 -8.84 -5.79
C VAL A 28 -15.98 -8.67 -6.62
N ARG A 29 -16.60 -9.79 -7.00
CA ARG A 29 -17.83 -9.81 -7.79
C ARG A 29 -19.05 -9.35 -6.99
N ARG A 30 -19.08 -9.59 -5.66
CA ARG A 30 -20.17 -9.21 -4.76
C ARG A 30 -20.12 -7.74 -4.31
N LEU A 31 -18.94 -7.16 -4.09
CA LEU A 31 -18.78 -5.75 -3.70
C LEU A 31 -18.86 -4.77 -4.89
N GLY A 32 -18.64 -5.29 -6.10
CA GLY A 32 -18.44 -4.47 -7.29
C GLY A 32 -17.02 -3.90 -7.35
N GLY A 33 -16.39 -3.98 -8.53
CA GLY A 33 -14.98 -3.63 -8.72
C GLY A 33 -14.60 -2.22 -8.25
N ARG A 34 -15.54 -1.27 -8.26
CA ARG A 34 -15.32 0.12 -7.82
C ARG A 34 -15.15 0.26 -6.30
N ASN A 35 -15.99 -0.41 -5.51
CA ASN A 35 -15.87 -0.39 -4.05
C ASN A 35 -14.72 -1.28 -3.58
N TRP A 36 -14.50 -2.40 -4.25
CA TRP A 36 -13.31 -3.24 -4.01
C TRP A 36 -12.01 -2.45 -4.23
N GLN A 37 -11.87 -1.70 -5.33
CA GLN A 37 -10.68 -0.88 -5.55
C GLN A 37 -10.49 0.24 -4.53
N ARG A 38 -11.58 0.80 -3.97
CA ARG A 38 -11.49 1.80 -2.88
C ARG A 38 -10.93 1.16 -1.62
N LEU A 39 -11.45 -0.01 -1.24
CA LEU A 39 -11.00 -0.75 -0.06
C LEU A 39 -9.54 -1.22 -0.24
N HIS A 40 -9.19 -1.74 -1.40
CA HIS A 40 -7.83 -2.18 -1.70
C HIS A 40 -6.81 -1.04 -1.78
N ARG A 41 -7.26 0.22 -1.90
CA ARG A 41 -6.38 1.40 -1.84
C ARG A 41 -5.72 1.57 -0.47
N LEU A 42 -6.29 0.97 0.58
CA LEU A 42 -5.71 0.93 1.92
C LEU A 42 -4.35 0.20 1.96
N VAL A 43 -4.04 -0.69 0.99
CA VAL A 43 -2.71 -1.32 0.85
C VAL A 43 -1.60 -0.27 0.88
N TYR A 44 -1.79 0.86 0.19
CA TYR A 44 -0.77 1.89 0.11
C TYR A 44 -0.51 2.52 1.49
N PHE A 45 -1.57 2.72 2.27
CA PHE A 45 -1.46 3.25 3.63
C PHE A 45 -0.79 2.25 4.57
N ILE A 46 -1.14 0.97 4.46
CA ILE A 46 -0.54 -0.13 5.21
C ILE A 46 0.96 -0.27 4.88
N GLY A 47 1.33 -0.18 3.60
CA GLY A 47 2.73 -0.26 3.16
C GLY A 47 3.58 0.86 3.75
N ILE A 48 3.08 2.09 3.74
CA ILE A 48 3.75 3.24 4.36
C ILE A 48 3.85 3.03 5.88
N GLY A 49 2.75 2.64 6.52
CA GLY A 49 2.71 2.36 7.95
C GLY A 49 3.67 1.25 8.39
N GLY A 50 3.85 0.22 7.56
CA GLY A 50 4.82 -0.86 7.77
C GLY A 50 6.28 -0.38 7.74
N VAL A 51 6.65 0.47 6.79
CA VAL A 51 7.99 1.07 6.73
C VAL A 51 8.24 1.96 7.95
N VAL A 52 7.26 2.79 8.31
CA VAL A 52 7.35 3.66 9.51
C VAL A 52 7.46 2.82 10.78
N HIS A 53 6.70 1.73 10.90
CA HIS A 53 6.80 0.79 12.02
C HIS A 53 8.20 0.18 12.13
N PHE A 54 8.78 -0.24 11.01
CA PHE A 54 10.10 -0.87 10.96
C PHE A 54 11.23 0.13 11.25
N LEU A 55 11.11 1.37 10.75
CA LEU A 55 12.03 2.47 11.08
C LEU A 55 12.07 2.77 12.59
N TRP A 56 10.92 2.69 13.25
CA TRP A 56 10.84 2.98 14.69
C TRP A 56 11.33 1.82 15.58
N LEU A 57 11.37 0.60 15.03
CA LEU A 57 11.86 -0.60 15.70
C LEU A 57 13.40 -0.61 15.81
N VAL A 58 14.08 -0.03 14.81
CA VAL A 58 15.54 -0.04 14.70
C VAL A 58 16.14 1.15 15.45
N LYS A 59 17.02 0.87 16.41
CA LYS A 59 17.73 1.90 17.20
C LYS A 59 19.13 2.26 16.68
N SER A 60 19.78 1.41 15.86
CA SER A 60 21.15 1.67 15.38
C SER A 60 21.40 1.34 13.90
N ASP A 61 20.85 0.24 13.35
CA ASP A 61 21.14 -0.18 11.96
C ASP A 61 19.99 0.10 10.98
N ILE A 62 19.86 1.38 10.57
CA ILE A 62 18.83 1.86 9.64
C ILE A 62 18.96 1.31 8.21
N THR A 63 20.03 0.59 7.89
CA THR A 63 20.36 0.07 6.55
C THR A 63 19.29 -0.87 6.00
N GLN A 64 18.84 -1.85 6.79
CA GLN A 64 17.78 -2.79 6.39
C GLN A 64 16.41 -2.11 6.18
N PRO A 65 15.91 -1.28 7.12
CA PRO A 65 14.70 -0.50 6.90
C PRO A 65 14.75 0.37 5.64
N LEU A 66 15.90 1.00 5.39
CA LEU A 66 16.09 1.89 4.25
C LEU A 66 16.00 1.11 2.93
N ILE A 67 16.64 -0.07 2.84
CA ILE A 67 16.57 -0.92 1.65
C ILE A 67 15.11 -1.31 1.36
N TYR A 68 14.36 -1.77 2.36
CA TYR A 68 12.95 -2.13 2.17
C TYR A 68 12.09 -0.90 1.80
N GLY A 69 12.35 0.26 2.41
CA GLY A 69 11.70 1.51 2.07
C GLY A 69 11.98 1.95 0.62
N VAL A 70 13.24 1.85 0.18
CA VAL A 70 13.65 2.18 -1.20
C VAL A 70 13.04 1.23 -2.22
N ILE A 71 13.05 -0.08 -1.95
CA ILE A 71 12.39 -1.07 -2.82
C ILE A 71 10.89 -0.78 -2.91
N LEU A 72 10.23 -0.55 -1.77
CA LEU A 72 8.80 -0.22 -1.75
C LEU A 72 8.53 1.08 -2.52
N ALA A 73 9.33 2.11 -2.30
CA ALA A 73 9.20 3.40 -2.98
C ALA A 73 9.43 3.27 -4.50
N ALA A 74 10.42 2.48 -4.92
CA ALA A 74 10.69 2.21 -6.33
C ALA A 74 9.51 1.47 -6.99
N LEU A 75 8.98 0.43 -6.34
CA LEU A 75 7.83 -0.33 -6.85
C LEU A 75 6.55 0.52 -6.91
N LEU A 76 6.30 1.34 -5.89
CA LEU A 76 5.16 2.27 -5.88
C LEU A 76 5.33 3.38 -6.91
N GLY A 77 6.54 3.91 -7.07
CA GLY A 77 6.91 4.90 -8.08
C GLY A 77 6.72 4.37 -9.49
N PHE A 78 7.20 3.15 -9.77
CA PHE A 78 7.00 2.47 -11.05
C PHE A 78 5.51 2.27 -11.34
N ARG A 79 4.73 1.86 -10.34
CA ARG A 79 3.28 1.66 -10.50
C ARG A 79 2.53 2.97 -10.75
N LEU A 80 3.00 4.08 -10.18
CA LEU A 80 2.43 5.41 -10.45
C LEU A 80 2.82 5.90 -11.85
N TRP A 81 4.06 5.66 -12.27
CA TRP A 81 4.54 5.94 -13.61
C TRP A 81 3.73 5.20 -14.67
N ASP A 82 3.54 3.90 -14.51
CA ASP A 82 2.77 3.08 -15.45
C ASP A 82 1.31 3.53 -15.54
N ARG A 83 0.68 3.83 -14.39
CA ARG A 83 -0.68 4.42 -14.37
C ARG A 83 -0.75 5.76 -15.10
N ARG A 84 0.22 6.65 -14.89
CA ARG A 84 0.28 7.94 -15.59
C ARG A 84 0.49 7.73 -17.09
N ARG A 85 1.37 6.80 -17.49
CA ARG A 85 1.65 6.48 -18.89
C ARG A 85 0.41 5.93 -19.61
N GLN A 86 -0.36 5.07 -18.97
CA GLN A 86 -1.63 4.55 -19.50
C GLN A 86 -2.70 5.65 -19.65
N GLN A 87 -2.73 6.64 -18.74
CA GLN A 87 -3.63 7.80 -18.85
C GLN A 87 -3.22 8.75 -19.99
N THR A 88 -1.91 8.96 -20.20
CA THR A 88 -1.41 9.79 -21.31
C THR A 88 -1.57 9.10 -22.67
N ALA A 89 -1.44 7.77 -22.73
CA ALA A 89 -1.65 7.01 -23.97
C ALA A 89 -3.12 6.97 -24.43
N ALA A 90 -4.08 7.12 -23.51
CA ALA A 90 -5.50 7.22 -23.83
C ALA A 90 -5.93 8.62 -24.34
N ALA A 91 -5.01 9.60 -24.38
CA ALA A 91 -5.32 11.00 -24.60
C ALA A 91 -5.21 11.56 -26.04
N PRO A 92 -4.81 10.84 -27.12
CA PRO A 92 -4.90 11.41 -28.47
C PRO A 92 -5.76 10.56 -29.41
N ALA A 93 -7.07 10.56 -29.20
CA ALA A 93 -8.03 10.11 -30.23
C ALA A 93 -9.28 11.03 -30.21
N MET A 94 -9.05 12.34 -30.10
CA MET A 94 -10.06 13.35 -30.36
C MET A 94 -9.43 14.46 -31.21
N ARG A 95 -9.13 14.12 -32.46
CA ARG A 95 -8.98 15.05 -33.58
C ARG A 95 -9.55 14.39 -34.82
#